data_AF-A0A7V3K4Y6-F1
#
_entry.id   AF-A0A7V3K4Y6-F1
#
_cell.length_a   1.000
_cell.length_b   1.000
_cell.length_c   1.000
_cell.angle_alpha   90.00
_cell.angle_beta   90.00
_cell.angle_gamma   90.00
#
_symmetry.space_group_name_H-M   'P 1'
#
loop_
_entity.id
_entity.type
_entity.pdbx_description
1 polymer ?
#
loop_
_entity_poly.entity_id
_entity_poly.type
_entity_poly.pdbx_seq_one_letter_code
_entity_poly.pdbx_strand_id
1 'polypeptide(L)'
;MRIAVTAKGAGLGAWLDPDFGKCQQIVIVDEGGDFEALPNSARDLPGGQGLAVAKRLAGLGIDAVVTGVLNPQAYRRLLEAGISVF
;
A
#
# COMPACT_ATOMS: atom_id res chain seq x y z
N MET A 1 -10.43 -3.78 11.28
CA MET A 1 -10.10 -3.44 9.88
C MET A 1 -8.72 -2.80 9.83
N ARG A 2 -7.89 -3.15 8.85
CA ARG A 2 -6.56 -2.59 8.60
C ARG A 2 -6.51 -1.95 7.23
N ILE A 3 -6.15 -0.68 7.18
CA ILE A 3 -6.13 0.13 5.95
C ILE A 3 -4.69 0.52 5.65
N ALA A 4 -4.21 0.23 4.44
CA ALA A 4 -2.92 0.69 3.96
C ALA A 4 -3.09 1.95 3.11
N VAL A 5 -2.26 2.97 3.36
CA VAL A 5 -2.26 4.25 2.65
C VAL A 5 -0.86 4.50 2.09
N THR A 6 -0.76 4.79 0.79
CA THR A 6 0.52 5.16 0.18
C THR A 6 0.89 6.60 0.54
N ALA A 7 2.10 6.81 1.05
CA ALA A 7 2.51 8.09 1.60
C ALA A 7 3.92 8.52 1.18
N LYS A 8 4.11 9.84 1.08
CA LYS A 8 5.42 10.46 0.77
C LYS A 8 6.35 10.55 1.98
N GLY A 9 5.88 10.16 3.16
CA GLY A 9 6.62 10.23 4.41
C GLY A 9 6.05 9.29 5.47
N ALA A 10 6.78 9.12 6.56
CA ALA A 10 6.35 8.27 7.67
C ALA A 10 5.47 9.09 8.61
N GLY A 11 4.18 8.76 8.70
CA GLY A 11 3.25 9.35 9.66
C GLY A 11 1.91 9.78 9.06
N LEU A 12 0.91 9.98 9.94
CA LEU A 12 -0.46 10.32 9.56
C LEU A 12 -0.60 11.71 8.90
N GLY A 13 0.35 12.63 9.14
CA GLY A 13 0.37 13.95 8.49
C GLY A 13 1.09 13.97 7.14
N ALA A 14 1.60 12.83 6.67
CA ALA A 14 2.28 12.77 5.39
C ALA A 14 1.30 12.89 4.22
N TRP A 15 1.74 13.55 3.15
CA TRP A 15 0.97 13.62 1.92
C TRP A 15 0.79 12.24 1.28
N LEU A 16 -0.41 12.01 0.74
CA LEU A 16 -0.69 10.84 -0.10
C LEU A 16 0.32 10.77 -1.26
N ASP A 17 0.86 9.57 -1.50
CA ASP A 17 1.70 9.30 -2.66
C ASP A 17 0.88 8.58 -3.73
N PRO A 18 0.64 9.18 -4.91
CA PRO A 18 -0.19 8.56 -5.92
C PRO A 18 0.50 7.39 -6.63
N ASP A 19 1.82 7.19 -6.53
CA ASP A 19 2.48 6.06 -7.19
C ASP A 19 2.48 4.83 -6.27
N PHE A 20 1.56 3.90 -6.46
CA PHE A 20 1.45 2.72 -5.59
C PHE A 20 2.74 1.89 -5.54
N GLY A 21 3.37 1.67 -6.69
CA GLY A 21 4.56 0.83 -6.79
C GLY A 21 5.81 1.50 -6.22
N LYS A 22 5.90 2.83 -6.35
CA LYS A 22 7.11 3.60 -5.99
C LYS A 22 6.91 4.56 -4.82
N CYS A 23 5.78 4.47 -4.12
CA CYS A 23 5.52 5.28 -2.94
C CYS A 23 6.69 5.15 -1.96
N GLN A 24 6.94 6.21 -1.18
CA GLN A 24 8.05 6.17 -0.23
C GLN A 24 7.74 5.25 0.95
N GLN A 25 6.53 5.37 1.48
CA GLN A 25 6.06 4.68 2.66
C GLN A 25 4.67 4.10 2.42
N ILE A 26 4.36 3.04 3.15
CA ILE A 26 3.01 2.53 3.32
C ILE A 26 2.66 2.70 4.79
N VAL A 27 1.67 3.53 5.06
CA VAL A 27 1.13 3.74 6.41
C VAL A 27 -0.03 2.79 6.58
N ILE A 28 0.03 1.92 7.59
CA ILE A 28 -1.05 1.01 7.95
C ILE A 28 -1.73 1.58 9.19
N VAL A 29 -3.04 1.73 9.13
CA VAL A 29 -3.87 2.24 10.22
C VAL A 29 -4.94 1.20 10.56
N ASP A 30 -5.27 1.06 11.84
CA ASP A 30 -6.35 0.20 12.30
C ASP A 30 -7.55 0.99 12.89
N GLU A 31 -8.58 0.26 13.30
CA GLU A 31 -9.80 0.82 13.90
C GLU A 31 -9.57 1.45 15.28
N GLY A 32 -8.51 1.05 15.99
CA GLY A 32 -8.13 1.63 17.28
C GLY A 32 -7.47 3.00 17.15
N GLY A 33 -7.08 3.38 15.93
CA GLY A 33 -6.32 4.59 15.64
C GLY A 33 -4.81 4.38 15.77
N ASP A 34 -4.36 3.16 16.02
CA ASP A 34 -2.94 2.82 15.99
C ASP A 34 -2.46 2.81 14.53
N PHE A 35 -1.22 3.21 14.32
CA PHE A 35 -0.62 3.22 13.00
C PHE A 35 0.84 2.80 13.02
N GLU A 36 1.27 2.21 11.91
CA GLU A 36 2.66 1.91 11.62
C GLU A 36 3.03 2.42 10.23
N ALA A 37 4.23 2.96 10.07
CA ALA A 37 4.76 3.38 8.77
C ALA A 37 5.86 2.40 8.34
N LEU A 38 5.67 1.79 7.17
CA LEU A 38 6.60 0.83 6.61
C LEU A 38 7.26 1.41 5.36
N PRO A 39 8.60 1.41 5.24
CA PRO A 39 9.25 1.77 4.00
C PRO A 39 8.86 0.81 2.88
N ASN A 40 8.66 1.34 1.68
CA ASN A 40 8.38 0.54 0.50
C ASN A 40 9.66 -0.09 -0.06
N SER A 41 9.95 -1.32 0.35
CA SER A 41 11.10 -2.08 -0.15
C SER A 41 11.03 -2.43 -1.64
N ALA A 42 9.87 -2.29 -2.27
CA ALA A 42 9.68 -2.57 -3.70
C ALA A 42 9.99 -1.37 -4.60
N ARG A 43 10.15 -0.16 -4.04
CA ARG A 43 10.30 1.10 -4.78
C ARG A 43 11.41 1.06 -5.84
N ASP A 44 12.55 0.46 -5.49
CA ASP A 44 13.76 0.47 -6.31
C ASP A 44 13.94 -0.82 -7.14
N LEU A 45 12.94 -1.70 -7.18
CA LEU A 45 13.01 -2.88 -8.05
C LEU A 45 13.03 -2.44 -9.52
N PRO A 46 13.74 -3.16 -10.41
CA PRO A 46 13.78 -2.83 -11.84
C PRO A 46 12.43 -3.05 -12.55
N GLY A 47 11.49 -3.75 -11.93
CA GLY A 47 10.14 -4.00 -12.44
C GLY A 47 9.26 -4.69 -11.41
N GLY A 48 7.94 -4.64 -11.62
CA GLY A 48 6.99 -5.37 -10.79
C GLY A 48 6.81 -4.79 -9.38
N GLN A 49 7.13 -3.51 -9.17
CA GLN A 49 7.04 -2.88 -7.85
C GLN A 49 5.62 -3.00 -7.27
N GLY A 50 4.61 -2.61 -8.05
CA GLY A 50 3.21 -2.71 -7.63
C GLY A 50 2.78 -4.15 -7.30
N LEU A 51 3.22 -5.15 -8.07
CA LEU A 51 2.88 -6.54 -7.77
C LEU A 51 3.54 -7.00 -6.46
N ALA A 52 4.78 -6.60 -6.21
CA ALA A 52 5.50 -6.90 -4.97
C ALA A 52 4.82 -6.23 -3.76
N VAL A 53 4.41 -4.96 -3.89
CA VAL A 53 3.64 -4.26 -2.85
C VAL A 53 2.31 -4.99 -2.58
N ALA A 54 1.53 -5.29 -3.62
CA ALA A 54 0.24 -5.97 -3.46
C ALA A 54 0.38 -7.33 -2.75
N LYS A 55 1.41 -8.12 -3.09
CA LYS A 55 1.71 -9.39 -2.39
C LYS A 55 2.07 -9.16 -0.92
N ARG A 56 2.84 -8.11 -0.62
CA ARG A 56 3.20 -7.76 0.76
C ARG A 56 1.95 -7.40 1.58
N LEU A 57 1.07 -6.54 1.06
CA LEU A 57 -0.16 -6.14 1.75
C LEU A 57 -1.10 -7.32 2.01
N ALA A 58 -1.22 -8.25 1.05
CA ALA A 58 -1.95 -9.49 1.25
C ALA A 58 -1.36 -10.34 2.38
N GLY A 59 -0.02 -10.45 2.47
CA GLY A 59 0.65 -11.16 3.57
C GLY A 59 0.49 -10.49 4.94
N LEU A 60 0.21 -9.19 4.97
CA LEU A 60 -0.02 -8.42 6.20
C LEU A 60 -1.50 -8.43 6.66
N GLY A 61 -2.41 -9.04 5.89
CA GLY A 61 -3.84 -9.04 6.22
C GLY A 61 -4.46 -7.65 6.16
N ILE A 62 -4.10 -6.86 5.14
CA ILE A 62 -4.73 -5.57 4.86
C ILE A 62 -6.10 -5.78 4.24
N ASP A 63 -7.10 -5.04 4.71
CA ASP A 63 -8.49 -5.14 4.24
C ASP A 63 -8.77 -4.13 3.11
N ALA A 64 -8.13 -2.96 3.15
CA ALA A 64 -8.31 -1.90 2.17
C ALA A 64 -7.00 -1.15 1.88
N VAL A 65 -6.87 -0.64 0.66
CA VAL A 65 -5.77 0.22 0.21
C VAL A 65 -6.35 1.54 -0.29
N VAL A 66 -5.79 2.65 0.18
CA VAL A 66 -6.04 3.99 -0.36
C VAL A 66 -4.77 4.46 -1.08
N THR A 67 -4.86 4.70 -2.38
CA THR A 67 -3.72 5.07 -3.22
C THR A 67 -4.15 5.91 -4.43
N GLY A 68 -3.21 6.29 -5.27
CA GLY A 68 -3.50 6.87 -6.58
C GLY A 68 -3.49 5.81 -7.69
N VAL A 69 -2.48 5.90 -8.55
CA VAL A 69 -2.32 5.09 -9.75
C VAL A 69 -1.85 3.68 -9.40
N LEU A 70 -2.60 2.69 -9.87
CA LEU A 70 -2.31 1.27 -9.78
C LEU A 70 -2.17 0.68 -11.19
N ASN A 71 -1.17 -0.18 -11.39
CA ASN A 71 -1.11 -0.97 -12.61
C ASN A 71 -2.10 -2.17 -12.54
N PRO A 72 -2.57 -2.69 -13.68
CA PRO A 72 -3.58 -3.75 -13.71
C PRO A 72 -3.19 -5.03 -12.98
N GLN A 73 -1.90 -5.38 -12.94
CA GLN A 73 -1.42 -6.59 -12.26
C GLN A 73 -1.51 -6.46 -10.74
N ALA A 74 -1.13 -5.30 -10.20
CA ALA A 74 -1.24 -4.99 -8.78
C ALA A 74 -2.71 -4.95 -8.34
N TYR A 75 -3.55 -4.24 -9.10
CA TYR A 75 -4.99 -4.14 -8.84
C TYR A 75 -5.65 -5.52 -8.79
N ARG A 76 -5.41 -6.37 -9.80
CA ARG A 76 -5.92 -7.74 -9.84
C ARG A 76 -5.45 -8.56 -8.63
N ARG A 77 -4.19 -8.44 -8.23
CA ARG A 77 -3.66 -9.18 -7.09
C ARG A 77 -4.29 -8.76 -5.76
N LEU A 78 -4.59 -7.47 -5.58
CA LEU A 78 -5.30 -6.95 -4.41
C LEU A 78 -6.72 -7.52 -4.34
N LEU A 79 -7.46 -7.50 -5.45
CA LEU A 79 -8.81 -8.07 -5.54
C LEU A 79 -8.83 -9.58 -5.26
N GLU A 80 -7.90 -10.36 -5.82
CA GLU A 80 -7.77 -11.80 -5.55
C GLU A 80 -7.45 -12.10 -4.07
N ALA A 81 -6.88 -11.14 -3.35
CA ALA A 81 -6.62 -11.23 -1.92
C ALA A 81 -7.78 -10.70 -1.06
N GLY A 82 -8.90 -10.27 -1.67
CA GLY A 82 -10.05 -9.70 -0.96
C GLY A 82 -9.83 -8.27 -0.46
N ILE A 83 -8.81 -7.57 -0.98
CA ILE A 83 -8.44 -6.23 -0.55
C ILE A 83 -9.18 -5.19 -1.39
N SER A 84 -9.94 -4.33 -0.73
CA SER A 84 -10.63 -3.21 -1.39
C SER A 84 -9.63 -2.13 -1.80
N VAL A 85 -9.89 -1.46 -2.93
CA VAL A 85 -9.00 -0.42 -3.46
C VAL A 85 -9.79 0.87 -3.62
N PHE A 86 -9.21 1.97 -3.13
CA PHE A 86 -9.76 3.32 -3.15
C PHE A 86 -8.72 4.32 -3.67
#